data_AF-A0A8S1BW38-F1
#
_entry.id   AF-A0A8S1BW38-F1
#
_cell.length_a   1.000
_cell.length_b   1.000
_cell.length_c   1.000
_cell.angle_alpha   90.00
_cell.angle_beta   90.00
_cell.angle_gamma   90.00
#
_symmetry.space_group_name_H-M   'P 1'
#
loop_
_entity.id
_entity.type
_entity.pdbx_description
1 polymer ?
#
loop_
_entity_poly.entity_id
_entity_poly.type
_entity_poly.pdbx_seq_one_letter_code
_entity_poly.pdbx_strand_id
1 'polypeptide(L)'
;MKALQDPASLGLNWKFTVKASKDANEVIVQSSPFALIASSGSFEFEDTSDLKTRQHMSYVSADIVRAMIWFVHSGEVDPEIKKLDQVVQMADLAHQLEIEPLKDIFVSRAMHQMQIQDVWKVLAIGSDVDELRGYCDMILIHDTQKCLDIEYFKHVQEIDLKYFLDFPAMNIDSEYDLVKAVVRLHEATGNRQLVDLAIPHLRLLTLERHQLEIIEEYLNQFEYNAILKWHERRQEAMLPRRICPYSYKRKRPAMPNSLSTCLF
;
A
#
# COMPACT_ATOMS: atom_id res chain seq x y z
N MET A 1 33.52 8.92 -18.09
CA MET A 1 33.57 8.45 -16.69
C MET A 1 34.06 7.01 -16.72
N LYS A 2 35.27 6.76 -16.23
CA LYS A 2 35.90 5.45 -16.14
C LYS A 2 35.98 5.10 -14.65
N ALA A 3 35.00 4.38 -14.11
CA ALA A 3 35.03 3.79 -12.78
C ALA A 3 33.79 2.89 -12.60
N LEU A 4 33.85 1.67 -13.14
CA LEU A 4 32.93 0.54 -12.85
C LEU A 4 33.51 -0.78 -13.41
N GLN A 5 34.84 -0.90 -13.52
CA GLN A 5 35.51 -1.98 -14.26
C GLN A 5 36.09 -3.10 -13.39
N ASP A 6 35.65 -3.24 -12.14
CA ASP A 6 36.03 -4.42 -11.35
C ASP A 6 34.85 -4.87 -10.48
N PRO A 7 34.15 -5.98 -10.80
CA PRO A 7 33.09 -6.55 -9.98
C PRO A 7 33.53 -6.80 -8.52
N ALA A 8 34.82 -7.08 -8.30
CA ALA A 8 35.38 -7.25 -6.97
C ALA A 8 35.43 -5.93 -6.16
N SER A 9 35.46 -4.78 -6.83
CA SER A 9 35.48 -3.46 -6.19
C SER A 9 34.12 -3.02 -5.62
N LEU A 10 33.04 -3.71 -5.98
CA LEU A 10 31.69 -3.51 -5.42
C LEU A 10 31.45 -4.33 -4.13
N GLY A 11 32.46 -5.02 -3.59
CA GLY A 11 32.30 -5.89 -2.43
C GLY A 11 31.53 -7.19 -2.72
N LEU A 12 31.21 -7.46 -3.98
CA LEU A 12 30.47 -8.64 -4.43
C LEU A 12 31.40 -9.85 -4.51
N ASN A 13 31.56 -10.58 -3.41
CA ASN A 13 32.26 -11.88 -3.35
C ASN A 13 31.42 -13.05 -3.93
N TRP A 14 30.63 -12.80 -4.97
CA TRP A 14 29.62 -13.75 -5.44
C TRP A 14 30.17 -14.49 -6.67
N LYS A 15 30.60 -15.75 -6.48
CA LYS A 15 30.90 -16.66 -7.61
C LYS A 15 29.59 -17.26 -8.12
N PHE A 16 29.01 -16.66 -9.14
CA PHE A 16 27.82 -17.21 -9.79
C PHE A 16 28.18 -18.47 -10.59
N THR A 17 27.47 -19.57 -10.35
CA THR A 17 27.49 -20.73 -11.25
C THR A 17 26.12 -20.84 -11.92
N VAL A 18 26.07 -20.59 -13.23
CA VAL A 18 24.86 -20.83 -14.03
C VAL A 18 24.84 -22.30 -14.40
N LYS A 19 23.86 -23.06 -13.87
CA LYS A 19 23.63 -24.45 -14.26
C LYS A 19 22.33 -24.53 -15.05
N ALA A 20 22.38 -25.14 -16.22
CA ALA A 20 21.17 -25.58 -16.90
C ALA A 20 20.51 -26.66 -16.03
N SER A 21 19.23 -26.46 -15.69
CA SER A 21 18.45 -27.52 -15.05
C SER A 21 18.26 -28.70 -16.01
N LYS A 22 17.90 -29.86 -15.47
CA LYS A 22 17.46 -31.00 -16.28
C LYS A 22 16.11 -30.72 -16.96
N ASP A 23 15.36 -29.76 -16.45
CA ASP A 23 14.18 -29.22 -17.09
C ASP A 23 14.59 -28.06 -18.01
N ALA A 24 14.24 -28.14 -19.31
CA ALA A 24 14.71 -27.20 -20.34
C ALA A 24 14.19 -25.75 -20.15
N ASN A 25 13.37 -25.56 -19.13
CA ASN A 25 12.61 -24.36 -18.84
C ASN A 25 13.09 -23.63 -17.58
N GLU A 26 14.23 -24.06 -17.01
CA GLU A 26 14.77 -23.58 -15.73
C GLU A 26 16.23 -23.10 -15.84
N VAL A 27 16.49 -21.89 -15.35
CA VAL A 27 17.83 -21.29 -15.22
C VAL A 27 18.15 -21.16 -13.74
N ILE A 28 19.24 -21.79 -13.29
CA ILE A 28 19.68 -21.73 -11.89
C ILE A 28 20.92 -20.84 -11.81
N VAL A 29 20.83 -19.74 -11.06
CA VAL A 29 21.92 -18.82 -10.75
C VAL A 29 22.30 -19.02 -9.28
N GLN A 30 23.43 -19.69 -9.00
CA GLN A 30 23.87 -19.99 -7.63
C GLN A 30 25.02 -19.07 -7.20
N SER A 31 24.89 -18.37 -6.07
CA SER A 31 25.97 -17.68 -5.35
C SER A 31 25.88 -17.97 -3.86
N SER A 32 26.79 -18.79 -3.31
CA SER A 32 26.77 -19.17 -1.88
C SER A 32 26.57 -17.96 -0.95
N PRO A 33 25.52 -17.91 -0.10
CA PRO A 33 24.62 -19.01 0.29
C PRO A 33 23.31 -19.13 -0.52
N PHE A 34 23.10 -18.36 -1.57
CA PHE A 34 21.81 -18.23 -2.26
C PHE A 34 21.77 -18.90 -3.64
N ALA A 35 20.62 -19.45 -4.01
CA ALA A 35 20.34 -19.89 -5.37
C ALA A 35 19.02 -19.28 -5.87
N LEU A 36 19.09 -18.61 -7.02
CA LEU A 36 17.93 -18.12 -7.75
C LEU A 36 17.56 -19.15 -8.83
N ILE A 37 16.37 -19.73 -8.74
CA ILE A 37 15.85 -20.69 -9.72
C ILE A 37 14.73 -20.00 -10.50
N ALA A 38 14.97 -19.75 -11.78
CA ALA A 38 14.02 -19.13 -12.70
C ALA A 38 13.38 -20.21 -13.58
N SER A 39 12.10 -20.51 -13.39
CA SER A 39 11.35 -21.41 -14.27
C SER A 39 10.39 -20.62 -15.18
N SER A 40 9.76 -21.29 -16.14
CA SER A 40 8.74 -20.71 -17.02
C SER A 40 7.49 -20.29 -16.23
N GLY A 41 7.56 -19.12 -15.59
CA GLY A 41 6.45 -18.50 -14.86
C GLY A 41 6.58 -18.52 -13.32
N SER A 42 7.73 -18.91 -12.75
CA SER A 42 7.95 -18.79 -11.30
C SER A 42 9.44 -18.63 -10.94
N PHE A 43 9.71 -18.01 -9.79
CA PHE A 43 11.04 -17.86 -9.20
C PHE A 43 11.05 -18.45 -7.79
N GLU A 44 12.02 -19.31 -7.51
CA GLU A 44 12.27 -19.83 -6.16
C GLU A 44 13.65 -19.35 -5.69
N PHE A 45 13.70 -18.79 -4.48
CA PHE A 45 14.94 -18.46 -3.78
C PHE A 45 15.22 -19.53 -2.72
N GLU A 46 16.38 -20.18 -2.81
CA GLU A 46 16.78 -21.24 -1.88
C GLU A 46 18.07 -20.83 -1.15
N ASP A 47 17.97 -20.71 0.18
CA ASP A 47 19.14 -20.60 1.06
C ASP A 47 19.77 -22.00 1.18
N THR A 48 20.96 -22.15 0.61
CA THR A 48 21.71 -23.41 0.58
C THR A 48 22.30 -23.81 1.93
N SER A 49 22.24 -22.92 2.95
CA SER A 49 22.69 -23.24 4.31
C SER A 49 21.65 -24.02 5.11
N ASP A 50 20.37 -23.93 4.75
CA ASP A 50 19.27 -24.67 5.39
C ASP A 50 18.20 -25.03 4.34
N LEU A 51 18.21 -26.30 3.89
CA LEU A 51 17.39 -26.91 2.81
C LEU A 51 15.85 -26.89 3.03
N LYS A 52 15.31 -25.97 3.84
CA LYS A 52 13.89 -25.94 4.25
C LYS A 52 13.16 -24.61 4.09
N THR A 53 13.85 -23.51 3.81
CA THR A 53 13.19 -22.21 3.61
C THR A 53 13.08 -21.87 2.14
N ARG A 54 12.09 -22.47 1.46
CA ARG A 54 11.62 -21.94 0.18
C ARG A 54 10.81 -20.68 0.46
N GLN A 55 11.37 -19.52 0.12
CA GLN A 55 10.60 -18.29 0.11
C GLN A 55 10.03 -18.08 -1.27
N HIS A 56 8.70 -18.10 -1.35
CA HIS A 56 7.97 -17.74 -2.55
C HIS A 56 8.04 -16.22 -2.68
N MET A 57 8.82 -15.72 -3.65
CA MET A 57 8.86 -14.29 -3.94
C MET A 57 7.64 -13.90 -4.79
N SER A 58 7.28 -12.62 -4.78
CA SER A 58 6.25 -12.07 -5.67
C SER A 58 6.58 -12.38 -7.14
N TYR A 59 5.57 -12.34 -8.03
CA TYR A 59 5.75 -12.67 -9.45
C TYR A 59 6.69 -11.66 -10.14
N VAL A 60 7.99 -11.94 -10.13
CA VAL A 60 9.00 -11.21 -10.91
C VAL A 60 8.89 -11.69 -12.36
N SER A 61 8.95 -10.81 -13.35
CA SER A 61 8.92 -11.27 -14.76
C SER A 61 10.27 -11.84 -15.21
N ALA A 62 10.26 -12.77 -16.18
CA ALA A 62 11.48 -13.33 -16.76
C ALA A 62 12.41 -12.27 -17.37
N ASP A 63 11.86 -11.16 -17.83
CA ASP A 63 12.63 -10.02 -18.33
C ASP A 63 13.45 -9.35 -17.21
N ILE A 64 12.87 -9.18 -16.03
CA ILE A 64 13.55 -8.59 -14.86
C ILE A 64 14.72 -9.47 -14.44
N VAL A 65 14.51 -10.79 -14.35
CA VAL A 65 15.59 -11.69 -13.95
C VAL A 65 16.70 -11.74 -15.00
N ARG A 66 16.36 -11.71 -16.29
CA ARG A 66 17.39 -11.58 -17.33
C ARG A 66 18.18 -10.28 -17.22
N ALA A 67 17.51 -9.16 -16.97
CA ALA A 67 18.17 -7.87 -16.75
C ALA A 67 19.06 -7.86 -15.49
N MET A 68 18.65 -8.56 -14.43
CA MET A 68 19.47 -8.73 -13.23
C MET A 68 20.73 -9.55 -13.51
N ILE A 69 20.60 -10.68 -14.22
CA ILE A 69 21.74 -11.49 -14.67
C ILE A 69 22.66 -10.67 -15.56
N TRP A 70 22.10 -9.88 -16.48
CA TRP A 70 22.86 -8.97 -17.33
C TRP A 70 23.68 -7.98 -16.49
N PHE A 71 23.07 -7.33 -15.50
CA PHE A 71 23.77 -6.39 -14.62
C PHE A 71 24.91 -7.08 -13.86
N VAL A 72 24.65 -8.25 -13.29
CA VAL A 72 25.65 -9.04 -12.56
C VAL A 72 26.87 -9.37 -13.44
N HIS A 73 26.66 -9.71 -14.72
CA HIS A 73 27.74 -10.08 -15.62
C HIS A 73 28.46 -8.89 -16.26
N SER A 74 27.73 -7.83 -16.61
CA SER A 74 28.27 -6.69 -17.36
C SER A 74 28.68 -5.50 -16.48
N GLY A 75 28.11 -5.40 -15.28
CA GLY A 75 28.14 -4.19 -14.45
C GLY A 75 27.28 -3.04 -15.02
N GLU A 76 26.50 -3.30 -16.06
CA GLU A 76 25.71 -2.29 -16.78
C GLU A 76 24.21 -2.58 -16.63
N VAL A 77 23.41 -1.51 -16.56
CA VAL A 77 21.95 -1.64 -16.51
C VAL A 77 21.43 -2.07 -17.88
N ASP A 78 20.56 -3.08 -17.92
CA ASP A 78 19.93 -3.53 -19.16
C ASP A 78 19.11 -2.38 -19.79
N PRO A 79 19.45 -1.94 -21.02
CA PRO A 79 18.76 -0.84 -21.68
C PRO A 79 17.29 -1.15 -22.02
N GLU A 80 16.90 -2.43 -22.05
CA GLU A 80 15.53 -2.84 -22.38
C GLU A 80 14.54 -2.62 -21.24
N ILE A 81 15.01 -2.48 -20.00
CA ILE A 81 14.16 -2.11 -18.86
C ILE A 81 13.79 -0.64 -19.00
N LYS A 82 12.58 -0.38 -19.50
CA LYS A 82 12.07 0.97 -19.78
C LYS A 82 10.75 1.29 -19.10
N LYS A 83 9.88 0.29 -18.92
CA LYS A 83 8.54 0.49 -18.38
C LYS A 83 8.61 0.66 -16.86
N LEU A 84 7.74 1.49 -16.30
CA LEU A 84 7.76 1.83 -14.88
C LEU A 84 7.54 0.60 -13.98
N ASP A 85 6.63 -0.29 -14.34
CA ASP A 85 6.39 -1.57 -13.65
C ASP A 85 7.67 -2.41 -13.57
N GLN A 86 8.42 -2.50 -14.68
CA GLN A 86 9.69 -3.21 -14.75
C GLN A 86 10.78 -2.53 -13.91
N VAL A 87 10.84 -1.20 -13.94
CA VAL A 87 11.80 -0.40 -13.16
C VAL A 87 11.57 -0.59 -11.66
N VAL A 88 10.31 -0.57 -11.20
CA VAL A 88 9.96 -0.82 -9.78
C VAL A 88 10.28 -2.26 -9.38
N GLN A 89 9.95 -3.25 -10.21
CA GLN A 89 10.32 -4.65 -9.95
C GLN A 89 11.84 -4.86 -9.88
N MET A 90 12.62 -4.16 -10.71
CA MET A 90 14.09 -4.20 -10.62
C MET A 90 14.61 -3.57 -9.32
N ALA A 91 14.02 -2.45 -8.88
CA ALA A 91 14.38 -1.82 -7.61
C ALA A 91 14.10 -2.76 -6.42
N ASP A 92 12.93 -3.39 -6.41
CA ASP A 92 12.51 -4.34 -5.37
C ASP A 92 13.41 -5.58 -5.33
N LEU A 93 13.69 -6.18 -6.49
CA LEU A 93 14.60 -7.32 -6.58
C LEU A 93 16.04 -6.94 -6.18
N ALA A 94 16.52 -5.74 -6.56
CA ALA A 94 17.83 -5.26 -6.15
C ALA A 94 17.91 -5.04 -4.62
N HIS A 95 16.83 -4.55 -4.02
CA HIS A 95 16.73 -4.39 -2.57
C HIS A 95 16.77 -5.74 -1.84
N GLN A 96 15.97 -6.71 -2.28
CA GLN A 96 15.92 -8.06 -1.71
C GLN A 96 17.25 -8.80 -1.82
N LEU A 97 18.03 -8.52 -2.88
CA LEU A 97 19.37 -9.08 -3.10
C LEU A 97 20.49 -8.23 -2.48
N GLU A 98 20.16 -7.15 -1.75
CA GLU A 98 21.13 -6.24 -1.13
C GLU A 98 22.12 -5.61 -2.12
N ILE A 99 21.71 -5.40 -3.37
CA ILE A 99 22.52 -4.76 -4.42
C ILE A 99 22.24 -3.25 -4.43
N GLU A 100 22.72 -2.57 -3.38
CA GLU A 100 22.43 -1.14 -3.12
C GLU A 100 22.66 -0.20 -4.33
N PRO A 101 23.78 -0.28 -5.08
CA PRO A 101 23.98 0.62 -6.22
C PRO A 101 22.93 0.46 -7.32
N LEU A 102 22.44 -0.76 -7.52
CA LEU A 102 21.42 -1.05 -8.52
C LEU A 102 20.04 -0.60 -8.04
N LYS A 103 19.74 -0.84 -6.76
CA LYS A 103 18.54 -0.35 -6.08
C LYS A 103 18.44 1.17 -6.27
N ASP A 104 19.47 1.92 -5.89
CA ASP A 104 19.48 3.39 -5.96
C ASP A 104 19.24 3.90 -7.39
N ILE A 105 19.83 3.26 -8.40
CA ILE A 105 19.63 3.61 -9.81
C ILE A 105 18.15 3.44 -10.20
N PHE A 106 17.55 2.29 -9.89
CA PHE A 106 16.18 2.01 -10.29
C PHE A 106 15.15 2.76 -9.44
N VAL A 107 15.42 3.02 -8.16
CA VAL A 107 14.60 3.89 -7.31
C VAL A 107 14.60 5.31 -7.89
N SER A 108 15.78 5.87 -8.15
CA SER A 108 15.88 7.20 -8.75
C SER A 108 15.15 7.26 -10.09
N ARG A 109 15.34 6.24 -10.94
CA ARG A 109 14.66 6.15 -12.24
C ARG A 109 13.14 6.04 -12.11
N ALA A 110 12.63 5.24 -11.18
CA ALA A 110 11.19 5.13 -10.90
C ALA A 110 10.63 6.48 -10.48
N MET A 111 11.25 7.17 -9.52
CA MET A 111 10.80 8.48 -9.05
C MET A 111 10.77 9.52 -10.19
N HIS A 112 11.76 9.52 -11.09
CA HIS A 112 11.80 10.44 -12.24
C HIS A 112 10.74 10.13 -13.31
N GLN A 113 10.35 8.87 -13.45
CA GLN A 113 9.35 8.45 -14.44
C GLN A 113 7.92 8.48 -13.92
N MET A 114 7.74 8.39 -12.60
CA MET A 114 6.43 8.25 -11.97
C MET A 114 5.57 9.50 -12.20
N GLN A 115 4.36 9.27 -12.70
CA GLN A 115 3.32 10.28 -12.80
C GLN A 115 2.24 10.00 -11.75
N ILE A 116 1.40 11.00 -11.47
CA ILE A 116 0.28 10.90 -10.51
C ILE A 116 -0.61 9.67 -10.83
N GLN A 117 -0.84 9.41 -12.10
CA GLN A 117 -1.66 8.28 -12.59
C GLN A 117 -1.08 6.89 -12.28
N ASP A 118 0.20 6.81 -11.95
CA ASP A 118 0.90 5.55 -11.73
C ASP A 118 1.04 5.21 -10.25
N VAL A 119 0.78 6.16 -9.34
CA VAL A 119 0.98 6.01 -7.89
C VAL A 119 0.29 4.76 -7.35
N TRP A 120 -1.01 4.60 -7.61
CA TRP A 120 -1.75 3.42 -7.16
C TRP A 120 -1.27 2.11 -7.79
N LYS A 121 -0.75 2.16 -9.02
CA LYS A 121 -0.18 0.98 -9.68
C LYS A 121 1.14 0.59 -9.03
N VAL A 122 1.99 1.56 -8.72
CA VAL A 122 3.28 1.35 -8.06
C VAL A 122 3.06 0.80 -6.64
N LEU A 123 2.11 1.37 -5.90
CA LEU A 123 1.71 0.85 -4.58
C LEU A 123 1.18 -0.59 -4.68
N ALA A 124 0.36 -0.88 -5.70
CA ALA A 124 -0.18 -2.21 -5.94
C ALA A 124 0.89 -3.26 -6.33
N ILE A 125 2.08 -2.85 -6.79
CA ILE A 125 3.22 -3.78 -6.98
C ILE A 125 3.69 -4.32 -5.63
N GLY A 126 3.47 -3.59 -4.53
CA GLY A 126 3.87 -4.00 -3.20
C GLY A 126 5.38 -3.99 -3.00
N SER A 127 6.07 -3.00 -3.58
CA SER A 127 7.51 -2.81 -3.41
C SER A 127 7.87 -2.61 -1.93
N ASP A 128 8.83 -3.37 -1.43
CA ASP A 128 9.35 -3.26 -0.05
C ASP A 128 10.36 -2.11 0.10
N VAL A 129 10.67 -1.40 -0.99
CA VAL A 129 11.56 -0.25 -0.99
C VAL A 129 10.90 0.99 -0.37
N ASP A 130 11.25 1.30 0.88
CA ASP A 130 10.72 2.42 1.67
C ASP A 130 10.79 3.77 0.95
N GLU A 131 11.86 4.05 0.20
CA GLU A 131 12.04 5.31 -0.53
C GLU A 131 10.97 5.50 -1.61
N LEU A 132 10.59 4.43 -2.31
CA LEU A 132 9.52 4.47 -3.31
C LEU A 132 8.15 4.62 -2.65
N ARG A 133 7.94 3.94 -1.52
CA ARG A 133 6.70 4.08 -0.74
C ARG A 133 6.53 5.51 -0.25
N GLY A 134 7.56 6.07 0.38
CA GLY A 134 7.54 7.46 0.86
C GLY A 134 7.33 8.48 -0.25
N TYR A 135 7.87 8.24 -1.45
CA TYR A 135 7.62 9.09 -2.61
C TYR A 135 6.17 9.03 -3.10
N CYS A 136 5.58 7.82 -3.15
CA CYS A 136 4.17 7.65 -3.46
C CYS A 136 3.28 8.36 -2.44
N ASP A 137 3.57 8.19 -1.14
CA ASP A 137 2.84 8.85 -0.06
C ASP A 137 2.91 10.37 -0.18
N MET A 138 4.08 10.93 -0.50
CA MET A 138 4.25 12.37 -0.74
C MET A 138 3.33 12.87 -1.88
N ILE A 139 3.25 12.13 -2.99
CA ILE A 139 2.35 12.49 -4.11
C ILE A 139 0.89 12.36 -3.68
N LEU A 140 0.52 11.28 -2.97
CA LEU A 140 -0.83 11.09 -2.45
C LEU A 140 -1.26 12.24 -1.52
N ILE A 141 -0.34 12.78 -0.73
CA ILE A 141 -0.61 13.90 0.19
C ILE A 141 -0.77 15.22 -0.56
N HIS A 142 0.11 15.51 -1.53
CA HIS A 142 0.11 16.79 -2.23
C HIS A 142 -0.96 16.88 -3.33
N ASP A 143 -1.23 15.78 -4.02
CA ASP A 143 -2.12 15.69 -5.17
C ASP A 143 -3.30 14.74 -4.91
N THR A 144 -3.78 14.67 -3.66
CA THR A 144 -4.83 13.73 -3.24
C THR A 144 -6.03 13.72 -4.18
N GLN A 145 -6.57 14.90 -4.51
CA GLN A 145 -7.76 15.02 -5.35
C GLN A 145 -7.57 14.42 -6.75
N LYS A 146 -6.36 14.54 -7.33
CA LYS A 146 -6.05 13.95 -8.64
C LYS A 146 -5.85 12.44 -8.51
N CYS A 147 -5.28 11.97 -7.41
CA CYS A 147 -5.10 10.56 -7.14
C CYS A 147 -6.45 9.83 -6.93
N LEU A 148 -7.48 10.54 -6.48
CA LEU A 148 -8.85 10.02 -6.36
C LEU A 148 -9.61 9.92 -7.69
N ASP A 149 -9.02 10.34 -8.82
CA ASP A 149 -9.63 10.09 -10.12
C ASP A 149 -9.76 8.59 -10.37
N ILE A 150 -10.96 8.18 -10.81
CA ILE A 150 -11.35 6.79 -10.93
C ILE A 150 -10.45 5.99 -11.88
N GLU A 151 -9.89 6.66 -12.89
CA GLU A 151 -8.97 6.03 -13.83
C GLU A 151 -7.76 5.42 -13.14
N TYR A 152 -7.32 6.04 -12.04
CA TYR A 152 -6.12 5.64 -11.29
C TYR A 152 -6.50 4.88 -10.02
N PHE A 153 -7.51 5.38 -9.30
CA PHE A 153 -7.93 4.85 -8.01
C PHE A 153 -8.46 3.42 -8.09
N LYS A 154 -8.96 2.98 -9.25
CA LYS A 154 -9.42 1.59 -9.47
C LYS A 154 -8.36 0.51 -9.23
N HIS A 155 -7.08 0.88 -9.16
CA HIS A 155 -5.97 -0.04 -8.91
C HIS A 155 -5.62 -0.20 -7.42
N VAL A 156 -6.29 0.54 -6.53
CA VAL A 156 -6.02 0.51 -5.09
C VAL A 156 -6.26 -0.88 -4.50
N GLN A 157 -5.34 -1.34 -3.66
CA GLN A 157 -5.48 -2.57 -2.88
C GLN A 157 -6.14 -2.27 -1.54
N GLU A 158 -6.75 -3.29 -0.91
CA GLU A 158 -7.41 -3.15 0.39
C GLU A 158 -6.49 -2.54 1.47
N ILE A 159 -5.25 -3.03 1.55
CA ILE A 159 -4.27 -2.55 2.54
C ILE A 159 -3.93 -1.08 2.33
N ASP A 160 -3.76 -0.66 1.07
CA ASP A 160 -3.41 0.71 0.71
C ASP A 160 -4.59 1.65 0.89
N LEU A 161 -5.81 1.20 0.57
CA LEU A 161 -7.03 1.96 0.78
C LEU A 161 -7.22 2.27 2.27
N LYS A 162 -7.08 1.26 3.13
CA LYS A 162 -7.18 1.45 4.57
C LYS A 162 -6.11 2.42 5.09
N TYR A 163 -4.85 2.18 4.71
CA TYR A 163 -3.74 3.04 5.11
C TYR A 163 -3.97 4.50 4.70
N PHE A 164 -4.42 4.70 3.47
CA PHE A 164 -4.74 6.00 2.92
C PHE A 164 -5.88 6.69 3.69
N LEU A 165 -7.01 6.01 3.91
CA LEU A 165 -8.16 6.58 4.63
C LEU A 165 -7.86 6.93 6.09
N ASP A 166 -6.97 6.18 6.74
CA ASP A 166 -6.50 6.45 8.10
C ASP A 166 -5.51 7.62 8.17
N PHE A 167 -4.99 8.09 7.03
CA PHE A 167 -3.93 9.08 6.99
C PHE A 167 -4.44 10.48 7.34
N PRO A 168 -3.99 11.09 8.46
CA PRO A 168 -4.60 12.33 8.96
C PRO A 168 -4.23 13.58 8.16
N ALA A 169 -3.15 13.54 7.38
CA ALA A 169 -2.57 14.70 6.70
C ALA A 169 -2.93 14.77 5.20
N MET A 170 -3.98 14.08 4.75
CA MET A 170 -4.43 14.17 3.36
C MET A 170 -4.98 15.57 3.04
N ASN A 171 -4.57 16.13 1.89
CA ASN A 171 -5.08 17.40 1.40
C ASN A 171 -6.36 17.17 0.57
N ILE A 172 -7.48 16.97 1.27
CA ILE A 172 -8.80 16.75 0.66
C ILE A 172 -9.67 17.97 0.93
N ASP A 173 -10.34 18.48 -0.11
CA ASP A 173 -11.24 19.64 -0.01
C ASP A 173 -12.43 19.34 0.92
N SER A 174 -12.98 18.13 0.85
CA SER A 174 -14.06 17.68 1.73
C SER A 174 -14.07 16.16 1.92
N GLU A 175 -14.47 15.70 3.11
CA GLU A 175 -14.74 14.27 3.37
C GLU A 175 -15.78 13.70 2.39
N TYR A 176 -16.67 14.55 1.88
CA TYR A 176 -17.69 14.19 0.90
C TYR A 176 -17.08 13.72 -0.43
N ASP A 177 -15.98 14.33 -0.87
CA ASP A 177 -15.28 13.91 -2.09
C ASP A 177 -14.62 12.54 -1.94
N LEU A 178 -14.15 12.22 -0.74
CA LEU A 178 -13.60 10.91 -0.41
C LEU A 178 -14.69 9.83 -0.44
N VAL A 179 -15.88 10.10 0.12
CA VAL A 179 -17.03 9.19 0.02
C VAL A 179 -17.40 8.95 -1.44
N LYS A 180 -17.48 10.00 -2.26
CA LYS A 180 -17.74 9.85 -3.70
C LYS A 180 -16.69 9.00 -4.41
N ALA A 181 -15.40 9.20 -4.09
CA ALA A 181 -14.34 8.41 -4.68
C ALA A 181 -14.46 6.92 -4.35
N VAL A 182 -14.81 6.58 -3.10
CA VAL A 182 -15.08 5.20 -2.65
C VAL A 182 -16.31 4.60 -3.37
N VAL A 183 -17.37 5.37 -3.55
CA VAL A 183 -18.56 4.92 -4.30
C VAL A 183 -18.21 4.68 -5.77
N ARG A 184 -17.50 5.61 -6.42
CA ARG A 184 -17.05 5.43 -7.81
C ARG A 184 -16.10 4.24 -7.97
N LEU A 185 -15.24 4.00 -6.97
CA LEU A 185 -14.37 2.82 -6.92
C LEU A 185 -15.18 1.54 -6.92
N HIS A 186 -16.27 1.49 -6.16
CA HIS A 186 -17.21 0.36 -6.18
C HIS A 186 -17.83 0.15 -7.54
N GLU A 187 -18.34 1.22 -8.17
CA GLU A 187 -18.94 1.16 -9.51
C GLU A 187 -17.95 0.63 -10.56
N ALA A 188 -16.69 1.05 -10.48
CA ALA A 188 -15.66 0.67 -11.44
C ALA A 188 -15.15 -0.77 -11.24
N THR A 189 -15.07 -1.24 -9.99
CA THR A 189 -14.46 -2.53 -9.66
C THR A 189 -15.48 -3.64 -9.38
N GLY A 190 -16.72 -3.28 -9.07
CA GLY A 190 -17.72 -4.18 -8.50
C GLY A 190 -17.33 -4.75 -7.13
N ASN A 191 -16.21 -4.31 -6.54
CA ASN A 191 -15.68 -4.89 -5.33
C ASN A 191 -16.37 -4.25 -4.11
N ARG A 192 -17.32 -4.98 -3.53
CA ARG A 192 -18.03 -4.58 -2.31
C ARG A 192 -17.12 -4.53 -1.08
N GLN A 193 -16.10 -5.39 -1.01
CA GLN A 193 -15.22 -5.47 0.15
C GLN A 193 -14.44 -4.18 0.37
N LEU A 194 -14.05 -3.48 -0.71
CA LEU A 194 -13.39 -2.17 -0.62
C LEU A 194 -14.30 -1.10 0.01
N VAL A 195 -15.60 -1.14 -0.26
CA VAL A 195 -16.57 -0.20 0.33
C VAL A 195 -16.81 -0.53 1.80
N ASP A 196 -17.05 -1.81 2.11
CA ASP A 196 -17.19 -2.29 3.49
C ASP A 196 -15.97 -1.91 4.34
N LEU A 197 -14.78 -2.00 3.74
CA LEU A 197 -13.52 -1.60 4.37
C LEU A 197 -13.42 -0.08 4.52
N ALA A 198 -13.81 0.70 3.51
CA ALA A 198 -13.60 2.14 3.52
C ALA A 198 -14.55 2.90 4.47
N ILE A 199 -15.84 2.54 4.48
CA ILE A 199 -16.89 3.29 5.20
C ILE A 199 -16.57 3.53 6.68
N PRO A 200 -16.08 2.54 7.47
CA PRO A 200 -15.76 2.74 8.88
C PRO A 200 -14.65 3.76 9.15
N HIS A 201 -13.78 4.01 8.15
CA HIS A 201 -12.64 4.92 8.22
C HIS A 201 -13.00 6.34 7.78
N LEU A 202 -14.11 6.51 7.06
CA LEU A 202 -14.62 7.82 6.67
C LEU A 202 -15.18 8.58 7.87
N ARG A 203 -14.88 9.87 7.95
CA ARG A 203 -15.32 10.78 9.02
C ARG A 203 -16.73 11.29 8.76
N LEU A 204 -17.69 10.38 8.55
CA LEU A 204 -19.07 10.71 8.16
C LEU A 204 -19.77 11.73 9.09
N LEU A 205 -19.33 11.85 10.35
CA LEU A 205 -19.84 12.83 11.32
C LEU A 205 -19.52 14.29 10.97
N THR A 206 -18.53 14.54 10.10
CA THR A 206 -18.20 15.90 9.64
C THR A 206 -19.12 16.37 8.52
N LEU A 207 -19.92 15.47 7.96
CA LEU A 207 -20.81 15.76 6.84
C LEU A 207 -22.12 16.39 7.30
N GLU A 208 -22.65 17.29 6.48
CA GLU A 208 -23.97 17.86 6.70
C GLU A 208 -25.05 16.82 6.43
N ARG A 209 -26.20 16.95 7.11
CA ARG A 209 -27.32 16.01 6.98
C ARG A 209 -27.75 15.76 5.53
N HIS A 210 -27.82 16.82 4.72
CA HIS A 210 -28.22 16.71 3.31
C HIS A 210 -27.20 15.89 2.49
N GLN A 211 -25.91 15.96 2.82
CA GLN A 211 -24.86 15.17 2.17
C GLN A 211 -24.98 13.70 2.56
N LEU A 212 -25.29 13.42 3.82
CA LEU A 212 -25.56 12.06 4.31
C LEU A 212 -26.78 11.45 3.63
N GLU A 213 -27.85 12.22 3.41
CA GLU A 213 -29.05 11.79 2.68
C GLU A 213 -28.72 11.42 1.22
N ILE A 214 -27.90 12.24 0.52
CA ILE A 214 -27.42 11.93 -0.83
C ILE A 214 -26.58 10.66 -0.82
N ILE A 215 -25.61 10.55 0.10
CA ILE A 215 -24.75 9.37 0.23
C ILE A 215 -25.59 8.12 0.49
N GLU A 216 -26.59 8.20 1.35
CA GLU A 216 -27.48 7.09 1.64
C GLU A 216 -28.32 6.72 0.42
N GLU A 217 -28.86 7.69 -0.33
CA GLU A 217 -29.56 7.44 -1.58
C GLU A 217 -28.67 6.69 -2.59
N TYR A 218 -27.41 7.12 -2.73
CA TYR A 218 -26.44 6.44 -3.59
C TYR A 218 -26.13 5.04 -3.09
N LEU A 219 -25.84 4.87 -1.80
CA LEU A 219 -25.45 3.58 -1.23
C LEU A 219 -26.62 2.58 -1.17
N ASN A 220 -27.86 3.06 -1.05
CA ASN A 220 -29.07 2.24 -1.14
C ASN A 220 -29.24 1.60 -2.53
N GLN A 221 -28.70 2.19 -3.61
CA GLN A 221 -28.67 1.56 -4.94
C GLN A 221 -27.86 0.25 -4.94
N PHE A 222 -26.94 0.11 -3.98
CA PHE A 222 -26.08 -1.06 -3.79
C PHE A 222 -26.49 -1.90 -2.56
N GLU A 223 -27.73 -1.76 -2.10
CA GLU A 223 -28.30 -2.46 -0.94
C GLU A 223 -27.65 -2.13 0.42
N TYR A 224 -26.93 -1.00 0.54
CA TYR A 224 -26.35 -0.53 1.81
C TYR A 224 -27.36 0.20 2.71
N ASN A 225 -28.27 -0.56 3.30
CA ASN A 225 -29.36 -0.02 4.14
C ASN A 225 -28.96 0.36 5.60
N ALA A 226 -27.69 0.69 5.87
CA ALA A 226 -27.16 0.71 7.25
C ALA A 226 -26.42 1.99 7.68
N ILE A 227 -26.17 2.94 6.80
CA ILE A 227 -25.24 4.04 7.12
C ILE A 227 -25.87 5.11 8.00
N LEU A 228 -27.09 5.57 7.72
CA LEU A 228 -27.78 6.45 8.66
C LEU A 228 -28.03 5.75 10.00
N LYS A 229 -28.47 4.47 10.00
CA LYS A 229 -28.64 3.70 11.23
C LYS A 229 -27.33 3.53 12.02
N TRP A 230 -26.20 3.40 11.33
CA TRP A 230 -24.87 3.33 11.95
C TRP A 230 -24.41 4.69 12.48
N HIS A 231 -24.64 5.76 11.72
CA HIS A 231 -24.34 7.14 12.08
C HIS A 231 -25.19 7.60 13.28
N GLU A 232 -26.49 7.33 13.27
CA GLU A 232 -27.42 7.55 14.39
C GLU A 232 -26.95 6.80 15.63
N ARG A 233 -26.61 5.51 15.53
CA ARG A 233 -26.04 4.74 16.66
C ARG A 233 -24.72 5.31 17.18
N ARG A 234 -23.83 5.79 16.31
CA ARG A 234 -22.56 6.41 16.73
C ARG A 234 -22.76 7.79 17.34
N GLN A 235 -23.66 8.61 16.81
CA GLN A 235 -24.05 9.88 17.44
C GLN A 235 -24.67 9.63 18.82
N GLU A 236 -25.56 8.65 18.94
CA GLU A 236 -26.15 8.24 20.22
C GLU A 236 -25.11 7.73 21.22
N ALA A 237 -24.06 7.04 20.76
CA ALA A 237 -22.97 6.56 21.60
C ALA A 237 -21.95 7.65 21.97
N MET A 238 -21.80 8.70 21.13
CA MET A 238 -20.93 9.85 21.36
C MET A 238 -21.62 10.98 22.15
N LEU A 239 -22.95 11.00 22.20
CA LEU A 239 -23.65 11.80 23.20
C LEU A 239 -23.11 11.35 24.56
N PRO A 240 -22.61 12.28 25.40
CA PRO A 240 -22.17 11.91 26.73
C PRO A 240 -23.34 11.18 27.34
N ARG A 241 -23.15 9.88 27.67
CA ARG A 241 -24.15 9.10 28.39
C ARG A 241 -24.60 10.02 29.48
N ARG A 242 -25.85 10.49 29.41
CA ARG A 242 -26.45 11.21 30.53
C ARG A 242 -26.27 10.24 31.66
N ILE A 243 -25.30 10.52 32.53
CA ILE A 243 -25.29 9.95 33.87
C ILE A 243 -26.63 10.44 34.37
N CYS A 244 -27.65 9.59 34.28
CA CYS A 244 -28.88 9.82 34.99
C CYS A 244 -28.39 10.01 36.42
N PRO A 245 -28.48 11.23 36.99
CA PRO A 245 -28.16 11.40 38.38
C PRO A 245 -29.12 10.46 39.07
N TYR A 246 -28.56 9.43 39.70
CA TYR A 246 -29.25 8.41 40.46
C TYR A 246 -30.63 8.90 40.92
N SER A 247 -31.71 8.43 40.27
CA SER A 247 -33.06 8.68 40.75
C SER A 247 -33.32 7.75 41.95
N TYR A 248 -32.53 7.91 43.01
CA TYR A 248 -32.78 7.27 44.29
C TYR A 248 -33.84 8.11 45.02
N LYS A 249 -35.11 7.82 44.73
CA LYS A 249 -36.23 8.37 45.50
C LYS A 249 -36.24 7.76 46.92
N ARG A 250 -35.76 8.58 47.87
CA ARG A 250 -36.18 8.78 49.28
C ARG A 250 -35.76 7.81 50.40
N LYS A 251 -34.93 8.35 51.31
CA LYS A 251 -35.12 8.62 52.79
C LYS A 251 -33.71 8.62 53.41
N ARG A 252 -33.12 9.64 54.03
CA ARG A 252 -33.54 10.70 54.98
C ARG A 252 -32.45 11.81 55.03
N PRO A 253 -32.64 12.93 55.77
CA PRO A 253 -31.88 14.17 55.59
C PRO A 253 -30.66 14.32 56.51
N ALA A 254 -29.61 15.01 56.02
CA ALA A 254 -28.81 16.01 56.74
C ALA A 254 -27.81 16.68 55.75
N MET A 255 -27.90 18.01 55.63
CA MET A 255 -26.88 18.91 55.04
C MET A 255 -25.71 19.13 56.05
N PRO A 256 -24.66 19.92 55.76
CA PRO A 256 -24.04 20.33 54.49
C PRO A 256 -22.51 20.09 54.50
N ASN A 257 -21.87 20.09 53.33
CA ASN A 257 -20.62 20.83 53.04
C ASN A 257 -19.95 20.26 51.79
N SER A 258 -19.94 21.10 50.75
CA SER A 258 -18.93 21.24 49.71
C SER A 258 -19.65 21.48 48.39
N LEU A 259 -19.90 22.75 48.13
CA LEU A 259 -20.08 23.27 46.79
C LEU A 259 -18.76 23.06 46.04
N SER A 260 -18.72 22.03 45.20
CA SER A 260 -17.86 22.04 44.03
C SER A 260 -18.63 21.38 42.89
N THR A 261 -19.43 22.25 42.28
CA THR A 261 -19.75 22.31 40.85
C THR A 261 -19.16 21.18 39.99
N CYS A 262 -20.02 20.26 39.54
CA CYS A 262 -19.90 19.78 38.17
C CYS A 262 -20.08 20.99 37.26
N LEU A 263 -18.97 21.52 36.77
CA LEU A 263 -18.96 22.39 35.60
C LEU A 263 -18.65 21.53 34.38
N PHE A 264 -19.39 21.89 33.33
CA PHE A 264 -19.48 21.36 31.98
C PHE A 264 -18.20 20.75 31.40
#